data_AF-S2EPQ4-F1
#
_entry.id   AF-S2EPQ4-F1
#
_cell.length_a   1.000
_cell.length_b   1.000
_cell.length_c   1.000
_cell.angle_alpha   90.00
_cell.angle_beta   90.00
_cell.angle_gamma   90.00
#
_symmetry.space_group_name_H-M   'P 1'
#
loop_
_entity.id
_entity.type
_entity.pdbx_description
1 polymer ?
#
loop_
_entity_poly.entity_id
_entity_poly.type
_entity_poly.pdbx_seq_one_letter_code
_entity_poly.pdbx_strand_id
1 'polypeptide(L)'
;MTRVSFQGERGAYSEAAARAFFNSDIQTVPLPTFAEVLENTTVGKTEYSVLPVENSLEGSVGESYDLLYSTPLNAIGEIYHRIEHCLIGNGMLDEIDTVYSHPQALGQCRNFIEKHNMKTVPTYD
;
A
#
# COMPACT_ATOMS: atom_id res chain seq x y z
N MET A 1 13.02 -6.82 -17.94
CA MET A 1 12.84 -6.14 -16.64
C MET A 1 11.59 -6.74 -16.04
N THR A 2 11.69 -7.32 -14.85
CA THR A 2 10.57 -8.01 -14.22
C THR A 2 9.44 -7.03 -13.92
N ARG A 3 8.23 -7.34 -14.40
CA ARG A 3 7.05 -6.49 -14.19
C ARG A 3 6.23 -7.01 -13.02
N VAL A 4 5.98 -6.15 -12.03
CA VAL A 4 5.29 -6.50 -10.79
C VAL A 4 4.07 -5.61 -10.61
N SER A 5 2.87 -6.19 -10.59
CA SER A 5 1.63 -5.46 -10.32
C SER A 5 1.35 -5.35 -8.82
N PHE A 6 0.70 -4.26 -8.42
CA PHE A 6 0.23 -4.05 -7.06
C PHE A 6 -1.01 -3.13 -7.09
N GLN A 7 -1.82 -3.17 -6.04
CA GLN A 7 -3.00 -2.33 -5.94
C GLN A 7 -2.64 -0.97 -5.32
N GLY A 8 -3.16 0.10 -5.90
CA GLY A 8 -3.01 1.48 -5.44
C GLY A 8 -2.21 2.33 -6.43
N GLU A 9 -1.66 3.44 -5.92
CA GLU A 9 -0.90 4.40 -6.71
C GLU A 9 0.62 4.30 -6.48
N ARG A 10 1.39 5.03 -7.29
CA ARG A 10 2.84 5.15 -7.09
C ARG A 10 3.11 5.81 -5.75
N GLY A 11 4.02 5.22 -4.96
CA GLY A 11 4.30 5.62 -3.58
C GLY A 11 3.53 4.84 -2.52
N ALA A 12 2.59 3.97 -2.90
CA ALA A 12 1.91 3.09 -1.96
C ALA A 12 2.88 2.08 -1.30
N TYR A 13 2.55 1.63 -0.09
CA TYR A 13 3.37 0.64 0.63
C TYR A 13 3.52 -0.68 -0.12
N SER A 14 2.53 -1.08 -0.93
CA SER A 14 2.64 -2.27 -1.79
C SER A 14 3.72 -2.11 -2.87
N GLU A 15 3.93 -0.89 -3.39
CA GLU A 15 5.05 -0.60 -4.30
C GLU A 15 6.39 -0.74 -3.58
N ALA A 16 6.50 -0.17 -2.37
CA ALA A 16 7.70 -0.27 -1.55
C ALA A 16 8.02 -1.72 -1.16
N ALA A 17 7.01 -2.50 -0.80
CA ALA A 17 7.14 -3.93 -0.52
C ALA A 17 7.61 -4.71 -1.75
N ALA A 18 7.07 -4.44 -2.93
CA ALA A 18 7.53 -5.05 -4.18
C ALA A 18 9.02 -4.76 -4.42
N ARG A 19 9.44 -3.50 -4.32
CA ARG A 19 10.85 -3.12 -4.51
C ARG A 19 11.77 -3.78 -3.49
N ALA A 20 11.35 -3.86 -2.23
CA ALA A 20 12.12 -4.50 -1.16
C ALA A 20 12.25 -6.01 -1.33
N PHE A 21 11.22 -6.70 -1.83
CA PHE A 21 11.26 -8.15 -2.04
C PHE A 21 12.19 -8.54 -3.19
N PHE A 22 12.07 -7.88 -4.35
CA PHE A 22 12.80 -8.30 -5.55
C PHE A 22 14.27 -7.89 -5.57
N ASN A 23 14.71 -6.95 -4.71
CA ASN A 23 16.11 -6.49 -4.56
C ASN A 23 16.85 -6.22 -5.90
N SER A 24 16.10 -5.88 -6.95
CA SER A 24 16.54 -5.73 -8.33
C SER A 24 15.70 -4.64 -9.00
N ASP A 25 16.16 -4.18 -10.16
CA ASP A 25 15.46 -3.16 -10.91
C ASP A 25 14.18 -3.74 -11.54
N ILE A 26 13.05 -3.54 -10.87
CA ILE A 26 11.72 -3.98 -11.29
C ILE A 26 10.91 -2.82 -11.88
N GLN A 27 10.05 -3.14 -12.83
CA GLN A 27 9.01 -2.23 -13.31
C GLN A 27 7.73 -2.48 -12.52
N THR A 28 7.35 -1.52 -11.67
CA THR A 28 6.12 -1.59 -10.88
C THR A 28 4.92 -1.12 -11.72
N VAL A 29 3.79 -1.81 -11.58
CA VAL A 29 2.56 -1.57 -12.34
C VAL A 29 1.40 -1.33 -11.37
N PRO A 30 1.08 -0.06 -11.05
CA PRO A 30 -0.06 0.27 -10.20
C PRO A 30 -1.38 -0.05 -10.90
N LEU A 31 -2.32 -0.63 -10.17
CA LEU A 31 -3.66 -0.97 -10.64
C LEU A 31 -4.69 -0.61 -9.55
N PRO A 32 -5.93 -0.27 -9.91
CA PRO A 32 -6.89 0.26 -8.95
C PRO A 32 -7.45 -0.81 -8.00
N THR A 33 -7.53 -2.07 -8.41
CA THR A 33 -8.18 -3.15 -7.63
C THR A 33 -7.31 -4.40 -7.51
N PHE A 34 -7.49 -5.19 -6.43
CA PHE A 34 -6.83 -6.48 -6.28
C PHE A 34 -7.20 -7.47 -7.40
N ALA A 35 -8.45 -7.41 -7.87
CA ALA A 35 -8.92 -8.24 -8.99
C ALA A 35 -8.12 -7.95 -10.27
N GLU A 36 -7.88 -6.68 -10.60
CA GLU A 36 -7.06 -6.31 -11.76
C GLU A 36 -5.60 -6.69 -11.61
N VAL A 37 -5.05 -6.62 -10.39
CA VAL A 37 -3.67 -7.05 -10.08
C VAL A 37 -3.47 -8.54 -10.38
N LEU A 38 -4.40 -9.37 -9.91
CA LEU A 38 -4.36 -10.81 -10.14
C LEU A 38 -4.69 -11.18 -11.58
N GLU A 39 -5.65 -10.51 -12.21
CA GLU A 39 -5.98 -10.72 -13.62
C GLU A 39 -4.78 -10.41 -14.52
N ASN A 40 -4.08 -9.29 -14.30
CA ASN A 40 -2.88 -8.94 -15.07
C ASN A 40 -1.81 -10.03 -15.01
N THR A 41 -1.61 -10.62 -13.83
CA THR A 41 -0.62 -11.69 -13.67
C THR A 41 -1.12 -12.99 -14.31
N THR A 42 -2.41 -13.30 -14.16
CA THR A 42 -3.05 -14.49 -14.76
C THR A 42 -2.94 -14.49 -16.29
N VAL A 43 -3.12 -13.34 -16.93
CA VAL A 43 -3.04 -13.21 -18.40
C VAL A 43 -1.63 -12.86 -18.93
N GLY A 44 -0.61 -12.86 -18.06
CA GLY A 44 0.80 -12.64 -18.43
C GLY A 44 1.16 -11.18 -18.76
N LYS A 45 0.32 -10.21 -18.40
CA LYS A 45 0.66 -8.77 -18.49
C LYS A 45 1.67 -8.34 -17.42
N THR A 46 1.76 -9.05 -16.31
CA THR A 46 2.84 -8.92 -15.30
C THR A 46 3.37 -10.31 -14.96
N GLU A 47 4.65 -10.39 -14.55
CA GLU A 47 5.27 -11.66 -14.15
C GLU A 47 4.86 -12.06 -12.72
N TYR A 48 4.68 -11.05 -11.86
CA TYR A 48 4.29 -11.24 -10.47
C TYR A 48 3.26 -10.19 -10.04
N SER A 49 2.51 -10.52 -9.01
CA SER A 49 1.64 -9.61 -8.26
C SER A 49 2.06 -9.58 -6.79
N VAL A 50 1.94 -8.42 -6.16
CA VAL A 50 2.09 -8.25 -4.71
C VAL A 50 0.74 -7.86 -4.12
N LEU A 51 0.29 -8.64 -3.13
CA LEU A 51 -0.96 -8.41 -2.40
C LEU A 51 -0.67 -8.23 -0.91
N PRO A 52 -1.30 -7.24 -0.25
CA PRO A 52 -1.35 -7.21 1.19
C PRO A 52 -2.30 -8.31 1.67
N VAL A 53 -1.85 -9.19 2.56
CA VAL A 53 -2.68 -10.30 3.09
C VAL A 53 -2.99 -10.14 4.58
N GLU A 54 -2.19 -9.36 5.30
CA GLU A 54 -2.37 -9.09 6.73
C GLU A 54 -1.78 -7.73 7.10
N ASN A 55 -2.42 -7.05 8.04
CA ASN A 55 -1.93 -5.86 8.70
C ASN A 55 -1.97 -6.06 10.22
N SER A 56 -0.90 -5.69 10.92
CA SER A 56 -0.80 -5.88 12.38
C SER A 56 -1.84 -5.09 13.20
N LEU A 57 -2.49 -4.08 12.61
CA LEU A 57 -3.49 -3.25 13.25
C LEU A 57 -4.92 -3.56 12.80
N GLU A 58 -5.13 -3.85 11.50
CA GLU A 58 -6.46 -4.13 10.93
C GLU A 58 -6.74 -5.63 10.73
N GLY A 59 -5.76 -6.49 10.98
CA GLY A 59 -5.88 -7.93 10.77
C GLY A 59 -5.77 -8.35 9.31
N SER A 60 -6.36 -9.50 8.99
CA SER A 60 -6.25 -10.12 7.67
C SER A 60 -7.03 -9.36 6.59
N VAL A 61 -6.45 -9.27 5.40
CA VAL A 61 -7.10 -8.69 4.21
C VAL A 61 -7.85 -9.81 3.49
N GLY A 62 -9.10 -10.06 3.91
CA GLY A 62 -9.91 -11.19 3.40
C GLY A 62 -10.07 -11.20 1.89
N GLU A 63 -10.30 -10.03 1.29
CA GLU A 63 -10.46 -9.88 -0.16
C GLU A 63 -9.24 -10.39 -0.96
N SER A 64 -8.02 -10.17 -0.45
CA SER A 64 -6.79 -10.68 -1.09
C SER A 64 -6.78 -12.21 -1.16
N TYR A 65 -7.22 -12.88 -0.10
CA TYR A 65 -7.31 -14.34 -0.07
C TYR A 65 -8.40 -14.84 -1.00
N ASP A 66 -9.61 -14.29 -0.87
CA ASP A 66 -10.78 -14.70 -1.66
C ASP A 66 -10.49 -14.60 -3.16
N LEU A 67 -9.88 -13.49 -3.59
CA LEU A 67 -9.52 -13.30 -4.99
C LEU A 67 -8.37 -14.21 -5.41
N LEU A 68 -7.34 -14.41 -4.60
CA LEU A 68 -6.26 -15.34 -4.94
C LEU A 68 -6.80 -16.76 -5.16
N TYR A 69 -7.69 -17.23 -4.27
CA TYR A 69 -8.35 -18.54 -4.40
C TYR A 69 -9.19 -18.69 -5.67
N SER A 70 -9.66 -17.58 -6.26
CA SER A 70 -10.42 -17.58 -7.51
C SER A 70 -9.54 -17.67 -8.78
N THR A 71 -8.21 -17.61 -8.64
CA THR A 71 -7.26 -17.63 -9.76
C THR A 71 -6.42 -18.93 -9.78
N PRO A 72 -5.79 -19.29 -10.91
CA PRO A 72 -4.84 -20.40 -10.96
C PRO A 72 -3.44 -20.03 -10.42
N LEU A 73 -3.28 -18.82 -9.86
CA LEU A 73 -2.00 -18.33 -9.35
C LEU A 73 -1.64 -18.99 -8.03
N ASN A 74 -0.33 -19.04 -7.74
CA ASN A 74 0.19 -19.60 -6.49
C ASN A 74 1.03 -18.54 -5.77
N ALA A 75 0.94 -18.51 -4.44
CA ALA A 75 1.87 -17.72 -3.64
C ALA A 75 3.26 -18.38 -3.67
N ILE A 76 4.29 -17.61 -4.02
CA ILE A 76 5.67 -18.10 -4.18
C ILE A 76 6.67 -17.38 -3.26
N GLY A 77 6.20 -16.49 -2.40
CA GLY A 77 7.02 -15.70 -1.51
C GLY A 77 6.18 -14.79 -0.62
N GLU A 78 6.81 -14.28 0.43
CA GLU A 78 6.21 -13.35 1.38
C GLU A 78 7.22 -12.29 1.82
N ILE A 79 6.70 -11.14 2.27
CA ILE A 79 7.51 -10.07 2.86
C ILE A 79 6.71 -9.37 3.96
N TYR A 80 7.40 -9.04 5.05
CA TYR A 80 6.88 -8.14 6.07
C TYR A 80 7.40 -6.74 5.80
N HIS A 81 6.50 -5.79 5.56
CA HIS A 81 6.84 -4.39 5.32
C HIS A 81 6.39 -3.54 6.50
N ARG A 82 7.32 -2.82 7.13
CA ARG A 82 7.01 -1.93 8.25
C ARG A 82 6.39 -0.64 7.71
N ILE A 83 5.21 -0.31 8.20
CA ILE A 83 4.50 0.92 7.86
C ILE A 83 5.04 2.07 8.73
N GLU A 84 5.60 3.09 8.09
CA GLU A 84 6.14 4.28 8.74
C GLU A 84 5.65 5.54 8.03
N HIS A 85 4.70 6.24 8.65
CA HIS A 85 4.13 7.47 8.09
C HIS A 85 5.04 8.67 8.34
N CYS A 86 5.16 9.52 7.32
CA CYS A 86 5.86 10.79 7.39
C CYS A 86 4.87 11.94 7.15
N LEU A 87 4.99 13.03 7.91
CA LEU A 87 4.30 14.27 7.60
C LEU A 87 5.04 14.99 6.47
N ILE A 88 4.33 15.28 5.38
CA ILE A 88 4.85 16.03 4.24
C ILE A 88 3.99 17.28 4.05
N GLY A 89 4.63 18.44 3.95
CA GLY A 89 3.94 19.72 3.82
C GLY A 89 4.92 20.85 3.50
N ASN A 90 4.36 22.04 3.31
CA ASN A 90 5.13 23.27 3.10
C ASN A 90 5.12 24.10 4.38
N GLY A 91 6.26 24.71 4.74
CA GLY A 91 6.39 25.54 5.94
C GLY A 91 7.03 24.81 7.11
N MET A 92 7.07 25.48 8.26
CA MET A 92 7.55 24.91 9.51
C MET A 92 6.44 24.10 10.19
N LEU A 93 6.81 23.10 11.01
CA LEU A 93 5.86 22.23 11.69
C LEU A 93 4.83 23.01 12.53
N ASP A 94 5.26 24.08 13.19
CA ASP A 94 4.41 24.93 14.04
C ASP A 94 3.40 25.78 13.23
N GLU A 95 3.55 25.87 11.91
CA GLU A 95 2.65 26.59 11.01
C GLU A 95 1.55 25.68 10.43
N ILE A 96 1.64 24.37 10.62
CA ILE A 96 0.72 23.39 10.04
C ILE A 96 -0.56 23.30 10.88
N ASP A 97 -1.70 23.66 10.29
CA ASP A 97 -3.00 23.58 10.96
C ASP A 97 -3.87 22.37 10.56
N THR A 98 -3.66 21.80 9.36
CA THR A 98 -4.50 20.74 8.80
C THR A 98 -3.67 19.65 8.12
N VAL A 99 -4.03 18.39 8.38
CA VAL A 99 -3.41 17.19 7.82
C VAL A 99 -4.43 16.40 7.00
N TYR A 100 -4.05 16.04 5.78
CA TYR A 100 -4.85 15.23 4.86
C TYR A 100 -4.25 13.84 4.74
N SER A 101 -5.05 12.79 4.90
CA SER A 101 -4.63 11.42 4.63
C SER A 101 -5.81 10.45 4.66
N HIS A 102 -5.56 9.19 4.32
CA HIS A 102 -6.51 8.10 4.50
C HIS A 102 -6.94 7.99 5.98
N PRO A 103 -8.23 7.73 6.29
CA PRO A 103 -8.72 7.59 7.67
C PRO A 103 -7.85 6.68 8.55
N GLN A 104 -7.36 5.58 7.97
CA GLN A 104 -6.51 4.63 8.68
C GLN A 104 -5.14 5.24 9.04
N ALA A 105 -4.51 5.97 8.11
CA ALA A 105 -3.23 6.65 8.37
C ALA A 105 -3.39 7.77 9.40
N LEU A 106 -4.49 8.54 9.33
CA LEU A 106 -4.85 9.55 10.34
C LEU A 106 -5.03 8.90 11.72
N GLY A 107 -5.72 7.76 11.79
CA GLY A 107 -5.90 6.99 13.03
C GLY A 107 -4.58 6.51 13.62
N GLN A 108 -3.68 5.99 12.79
CA GLN A 108 -2.35 5.53 13.19
C GLN A 108 -1.43 6.68 13.66
N CYS A 109 -1.63 7.89 13.14
CA CYS A 109 -0.84 9.08 13.49
C CYS A 109 -1.48 9.96 14.56
N ARG A 110 -2.61 9.55 15.17
CA ARG A 110 -3.43 10.37 16.08
C ARG A 110 -2.62 11.09 17.17
N ASN A 111 -1.75 10.38 17.88
CA ASN A 111 -0.97 10.95 18.98
C ASN A 111 -0.09 12.12 18.52
N PHE A 112 0.49 12.03 17.32
CA PHE A 112 1.32 13.09 16.77
C PHE A 112 0.47 14.30 16.36
N ILE A 113 -0.68 14.06 15.72
CA ILE A 113 -1.61 15.07 15.24
C ILE A 113 -2.20 15.85 16.43
N GLU A 114 -2.68 15.15 17.46
CA GLU A 114 -3.25 15.74 18.68
C GLU A 114 -2.22 16.57 19.44
N LYS A 115 -0.97 16.07 19.54
CA LYS A 115 0.13 16.80 20.19
C LYS A 115 0.38 18.19 19.58
N HIS A 116 0.12 18.35 18.28
CA HIS A 116 0.33 19.61 17.56
C HIS A 116 -0.98 20.36 17.29
N ASN A 117 -2.11 19.92 17.85
CA ASN A 117 -3.44 20.54 17.66
C ASN A 117 -3.85 20.68 16.18
N MET A 118 -3.42 19.74 15.34
CA MET A 118 -3.74 19.75 13.91
C MET A 118 -5.15 19.19 13.66
N LYS A 119 -5.86 19.77 12.69
CA LYS A 119 -7.12 19.24 12.17
C LYS A 119 -6.86 18.12 11.18
N THR A 120 -7.76 17.16 11.10
CA THR A 120 -7.65 16.04 10.14
C THR A 120 -8.73 16.13 9.08
N VAL A 121 -8.35 15.95 7.81
CA VAL A 121 -9.27 15.83 6.68
C VAL A 121 -9.09 14.46 6.02
N PRO A 122 -10.06 13.54 6.19
CA PRO A 122 -10.05 12.25 5.50
C PRO A 122 -10.02 12.44 3.99
N THR A 123 -9.07 11.81 3.33
CA THR A 123 -8.90 11.80 1.87
C THR A 123 -8.69 10.36 1.42
N TYR A 124 -9.20 9.99 0.26
CA TYR A 124 -9.02 8.65 -0.32
C TYR A 124 -8.19 8.76 -1.58
N ASP A 125 -7.40 7.72 -1.82
CA ASP A 125 -6.62 7.54 -3.04
C ASP A 125 -7.54 7.11 -4.19
#